data_AF-A0A414AES2-F1
#
_entry.id   AF-A0A414AES2-F1
#
_cell.length_a   1.000
_cell.length_b   1.000
_cell.length_c   1.000
_cell.angle_alpha   90.00
_cell.angle_beta   90.00
_cell.angle_gamma   90.00
#
_symmetry.space_group_name_H-M   'P 1'
#
loop_
_entity.id
_entity.type
_entity.pdbx_description
1 polymer ?
#
loop_
_entity_poly.entity_id
_entity_poly.type
_entity_poly.pdbx_seq_one_letter_code
_entity_poly.pdbx_strand_id
1 'polypeptide(L)'
;MKIFFDTEFTGLHKNTTLVSLGCVAEDGRTFYAEFTDYDKSQCDGWIKKNVLEFLCLNGLGGNEDLKGTKVRGSAEMVKNYLKEWLSGFDSVQFVSDVSHYDFVLLIDLFGTAFDLPENVCAACHDINQDIAQHYGISEREAFDKSREEIVAELCSLPIEGVKHNALYDAEVIKAIYQEISGRQRL
;
A
#
# COMPACT_ATOMS: atom_id res chain seq x y z
N MET A 1 -0.34 -8.81 13.49
CA MET A 1 -1.29 -8.21 12.52
C MET A 1 -0.58 -8.08 11.19
N LYS A 2 -1.23 -8.47 10.08
CA LYS A 2 -0.74 -8.11 8.74
C LYS A 2 -1.38 -6.80 8.28
N ILE A 3 -0.57 -5.95 7.67
CA ILE A 3 -1.03 -4.72 7.06
C ILE A 3 -0.61 -4.76 5.60
N PHE A 4 -1.62 -4.83 4.75
CA PHE A 4 -1.47 -4.79 3.30
C PHE A 4 -1.38 -3.34 2.89
N PHE A 5 -0.40 -2.98 2.08
CA PHE A 5 -0.22 -1.58 1.70
C PHE A 5 0.33 -1.44 0.29
N ASP A 6 0.05 -0.28 -0.28
CA ASP A 6 0.54 0.19 -1.57
C ASP A 6 0.81 1.70 -1.47
N THR A 7 1.68 2.20 -2.34
CA THR A 7 1.95 3.62 -2.44
C THR A 7 1.95 4.09 -3.89
N GLU A 8 1.44 5.31 -4.09
CA GLU A 8 1.69 6.02 -5.32
C GLU A 8 2.78 7.06 -5.09
N PHE A 9 3.68 7.23 -6.06
CA PHE A 9 4.83 8.12 -5.94
C PHE A 9 5.21 8.72 -7.30
N THR A 10 6.09 9.72 -7.29
CA THR A 10 6.39 10.56 -8.45
C THR A 10 7.20 9.89 -9.57
N GLY A 11 7.43 8.58 -9.52
CA GLY A 11 8.09 7.80 -10.57
C GLY A 11 9.06 6.73 -10.08
N LEU A 12 9.43 5.81 -10.97
CA LEU A 12 10.35 4.68 -10.72
C LEU A 12 11.82 5.09 -10.80
N HIS A 13 12.24 5.98 -9.90
CA HIS A 13 13.62 6.44 -9.80
C HIS A 13 13.98 6.79 -8.36
N LYS A 14 15.29 6.92 -8.10
CA LYS A 14 15.77 7.40 -6.79
C LYS A 14 15.22 8.79 -6.48
N ASN A 15 15.00 9.08 -5.20
CA ASN A 15 14.47 10.35 -4.70
C ASN A 15 13.07 10.70 -5.24
N THR A 16 12.31 9.67 -5.63
CA THR A 16 10.87 9.82 -5.84
C THR A 16 10.19 10.17 -4.52
N THR A 17 9.01 10.79 -4.60
CA THR A 17 8.29 11.32 -3.43
C THR A 17 6.89 10.74 -3.38
N LEU A 18 6.42 10.42 -2.17
CA LEU A 18 5.09 9.84 -1.94
C LEU A 18 3.98 10.80 -2.35
N VAL A 19 3.04 10.30 -3.13
CA VAL A 19 1.81 11.00 -3.55
C VAL A 19 0.62 10.50 -2.74
N SER A 20 0.50 9.18 -2.53
CA SER A 20 -0.50 8.59 -1.64
C SER A 20 0.01 7.29 -0.99
N LEU A 21 -0.63 6.92 0.12
CA LEU A 21 -0.38 5.68 0.86
C LEU A 21 -1.73 5.07 1.24
N GLY A 22 -1.94 3.80 0.93
CA GLY A 22 -3.11 3.05 1.35
C GLY A 22 -2.69 1.84 2.16
N CYS A 23 -3.36 1.61 3.29
CA CYS A 23 -3.14 0.48 4.16
C CYS A 23 -4.47 -0.17 4.54
N VAL A 24 -4.48 -1.49 4.57
CA VAL A 24 -5.61 -2.31 5.01
C VAL A 24 -5.08 -3.36 5.98
N ALA A 25 -5.57 -3.35 7.22
CA ALA A 25 -5.25 -4.38 8.19
C ALA A 25 -6.03 -5.67 7.92
N GLU A 26 -5.49 -6.80 8.39
CA GLU A 26 -6.13 -8.12 8.31
C GLU A 26 -7.56 -8.11 8.91
N ASP A 27 -7.78 -7.30 9.96
CA ASP A 27 -9.08 -7.12 10.62
C ASP A 27 -10.03 -6.10 9.96
N GLY A 28 -9.60 -5.48 8.85
CA GLY A 28 -10.42 -4.56 8.05
C GLY A 28 -10.28 -3.08 8.43
N ARG A 29 -9.49 -2.72 9.45
CA ARG A 29 -9.14 -1.30 9.68
C ARG A 29 -8.34 -0.75 8.51
N THR A 30 -8.67 0.46 8.05
CA THR A 30 -7.96 1.10 6.93
C THR A 30 -7.27 2.41 7.34
N PHE A 31 -6.22 2.74 6.62
CA PHE A 31 -5.55 4.03 6.65
C PHE A 31 -5.28 4.49 5.21
N TYR A 32 -5.66 5.71 4.87
CA TYR A 32 -5.38 6.28 3.56
C TYR A 32 -4.87 7.71 3.67
N ALA A 33 -3.80 8.02 2.97
CA ALA A 33 -3.19 9.34 2.98
C ALA A 33 -2.91 9.89 1.59
N GLU A 34 -3.07 11.21 1.44
CA GLU A 34 -2.65 11.98 0.28
C GLU A 34 -1.65 13.04 0.71
N PHE A 35 -0.46 12.98 0.12
CA PHE A 35 0.63 13.90 0.43
C PHE A 35 0.46 15.19 -0.36
N THR A 36 0.88 16.31 0.21
CA THR A 36 0.74 17.64 -0.39
C THR A 36 2.08 18.31 -0.71
N ASP A 37 3.16 17.72 -0.22
CA ASP A 37 4.55 18.16 -0.30
C ASP A 37 5.43 17.29 -1.21
N TYR A 38 4.81 16.43 -2.03
CA TYR A 38 5.52 15.70 -3.09
C TYR A 38 6.09 16.63 -4.17
N ASP A 39 7.17 16.21 -4.80
CA ASP A 39 7.87 17.00 -5.81
C ASP A 39 7.10 17.00 -7.14
N LYS A 40 6.27 18.02 -7.32
CA LYS A 40 5.47 18.22 -8.53
C LYS A 40 6.29 18.36 -9.81
N SER A 41 7.58 18.69 -9.72
CA SER A 41 8.46 18.78 -10.90
C SER A 41 8.76 17.40 -11.50
N GLN A 42 8.60 16.34 -10.70
CA GLN A 42 8.79 14.95 -11.13
C GLN A 42 7.52 14.35 -11.77
N CYS A 43 6.35 14.98 -11.60
CA CYS A 43 5.09 14.50 -12.16
C CYS A 43 4.97 14.78 -13.67
N ASP A 44 5.31 13.78 -14.46
CA ASP A 44 5.09 13.79 -15.91
C ASP A 44 3.60 13.68 -16.30
N GLY A 45 3.32 13.59 -17.60
CA GLY A 45 1.96 13.46 -18.11
C GLY A 45 1.28 12.14 -17.71
N TRP A 46 2.06 11.07 -17.51
CA TRP A 46 1.54 9.78 -17.10
C TRP A 46 1.12 9.81 -15.63
N ILE A 47 1.95 10.35 -14.74
CA ILE A 47 1.66 10.50 -13.30
C ILE A 47 0.43 11.39 -13.09
N LYS A 48 0.34 12.51 -13.81
CA LYS A 48 -0.82 13.41 -13.72
C LYS A 48 -2.12 12.70 -14.04
N LYS A 49 -2.14 11.93 -15.14
CA LYS A 49 -3.34 11.25 -15.63
C LYS A 49 -3.72 10.02 -14.81
N ASN A 50 -2.73 9.22 -14.40
CA ASN A 50 -2.99 7.91 -13.79
C ASN A 50 -2.88 7.91 -12.27
N VAL A 51 -2.38 8.96 -11.64
CA VAL A 51 -2.25 9.02 -10.17
C VAL A 51 -2.99 10.23 -9.61
N LEU A 52 -2.63 11.44 -10.09
CA LEU A 52 -3.17 12.67 -9.48
C LEU A 52 -4.67 12.86 -9.70
N GLU A 53 -5.24 12.34 -10.80
CA GLU A 53 -6.68 12.37 -11.06
C GLU A 53 -7.50 11.47 -10.11
N PHE A 54 -6.88 10.50 -9.44
CA PHE A 54 -7.55 9.58 -8.51
C PHE A 54 -7.43 9.97 -7.04
N LEU A 55 -6.78 11.11 -6.75
CA LEU A 55 -6.82 11.72 -5.42
C LEU A 55 -8.26 12.19 -5.12
N CYS A 56 -8.79 11.79 -3.97
CA CYS A 56 -10.19 11.96 -3.59
C CYS A 56 -10.40 12.76 -2.29
N LEU A 57 -9.37 13.02 -1.49
CA LEU A 57 -9.52 13.76 -0.24
C LEU A 57 -9.64 15.27 -0.50
N ASN A 58 -10.62 15.90 0.13
CA ASN A 58 -10.80 17.36 0.07
C ASN A 58 -10.45 18.00 1.42
N GLY A 59 -9.76 19.14 1.39
CA GLY A 59 -9.30 19.83 2.60
C GLY A 59 -8.02 19.26 3.20
N LEU A 60 -7.38 20.01 4.09
CA LEU A 60 -6.20 19.57 4.85
C LEU A 60 -6.63 19.01 6.21
N GLY A 61 -5.92 18.00 6.70
CA GLY A 61 -6.12 17.41 8.02
C GLY A 61 -6.42 15.91 7.97
N GLY A 62 -6.68 15.35 9.15
CA GLY A 62 -7.09 13.96 9.32
C GLY A 62 -8.57 13.87 9.71
N ASN A 63 -9.23 12.83 9.25
CA ASN A 63 -10.56 12.43 9.68
C ASN A 63 -10.55 10.92 9.95
N GLU A 64 -11.09 10.53 11.10
CA GLU A 64 -11.30 9.14 11.46
C GLU A 64 -12.80 8.88 11.49
N ASP A 65 -13.25 7.92 10.68
CA ASP A 65 -14.64 7.48 10.66
C ASP A 65 -14.73 5.95 10.76
N LEU A 66 -15.95 5.43 10.74
CA LEU A 66 -16.21 3.98 10.80
C LEU A 66 -15.54 3.19 9.65
N LYS A 67 -15.11 3.85 8.57
CA LYS A 67 -14.45 3.23 7.41
C LYS A 67 -12.92 3.24 7.54
N GLY A 68 -12.35 4.07 8.42
CA GLY A 68 -10.92 4.12 8.72
C GLY A 68 -10.36 5.54 8.87
N THR A 69 -9.04 5.64 8.92
CA THR A 69 -8.32 6.93 9.05
C THR A 69 -7.99 7.49 7.67
N LYS A 70 -8.35 8.74 7.40
CA LYS A 70 -8.03 9.45 6.16
C LYS A 70 -7.26 10.73 6.44
N VAL A 71 -6.15 10.96 5.75
CA VAL A 71 -5.27 12.11 6.02
C VAL A 71 -4.85 12.79 4.73
N ARG A 72 -4.97 14.11 4.67
CA ARG A 72 -4.38 14.91 3.59
C ARG A 72 -3.49 15.99 4.18
N GLY A 73 -2.19 15.92 3.90
CA GLY A 73 -1.21 16.78 4.59
C GLY A 73 0.21 16.64 4.11
N SER A 74 1.15 17.18 4.86
CA SER A 74 2.59 16.97 4.65
C SER A 74 3.01 15.58 5.08
N ALA A 75 4.18 15.12 4.64
CA ALA A 75 4.78 13.87 5.10
C ALA A 75 4.89 13.79 6.63
N GLU A 76 5.25 14.89 7.28
CA GLU A 76 5.30 14.99 8.75
C GLU A 76 3.92 14.77 9.40
N MET A 77 2.86 15.33 8.80
CA MET A 77 1.49 15.13 9.29
C MET A 77 1.08 13.67 9.12
N VAL A 78 1.27 13.11 7.92
CA VAL A 78 0.92 11.71 7.63
C VAL A 78 1.68 10.76 8.54
N LYS A 79 2.98 10.99 8.77
CA LYS A 79 3.79 10.22 9.73
C LYS A 79 3.17 10.16 11.11
N ASN A 80 2.69 11.29 11.63
CA ASN A 80 2.11 11.34 12.97
C ASN A 80 0.80 10.55 13.07
N TYR A 81 -0.09 10.70 12.09
CA TYR A 81 -1.33 9.91 12.03
C TYR A 81 -1.05 8.41 11.81
N LEU A 82 -0.09 8.07 10.94
CA LEU A 82 0.28 6.68 10.67
C LEU A 82 0.88 6.04 11.92
N LYS A 83 1.73 6.76 12.66
CA LYS A 83 2.30 6.30 13.93
C LYS A 83 1.22 6.03 14.97
N GLU A 84 0.24 6.92 15.10
CA GLU A 84 -0.91 6.73 15.99
C GLU A 84 -1.74 5.51 15.59
N TRP A 85 -2.08 5.38 14.30
CA TRP A 85 -2.83 4.24 13.77
C TRP A 85 -2.09 2.91 14.00
N LEU A 86 -0.78 2.87 13.75
CA LEU A 86 0.07 1.69 13.99
C LEU A 86 0.19 1.33 15.47
N SER A 87 0.02 2.28 16.39
CA SER A 87 0.05 2.00 17.84
C SER A 87 -1.16 1.17 18.31
N GLY A 88 -2.22 1.08 17.50
CA GLY A 88 -3.39 0.25 17.76
C GLY A 88 -3.21 -1.24 17.49
N PHE A 89 -1.98 -1.71 17.26
CA PHE A 89 -1.66 -3.11 16.98
C PHE A 89 -0.46 -3.59 17.82
N ASP A 90 -0.54 -4.80 18.38
CA ASP A 90 0.54 -5.36 19.21
C ASP A 90 1.83 -5.66 18.42
N SER A 91 1.68 -6.11 17.17
CA SER A 91 2.79 -6.44 16.27
C SER A 91 2.33 -6.34 14.82
N VAL A 92 3.15 -5.74 13.97
CA VAL A 92 2.84 -5.40 12.58
C VAL A 92 3.85 -6.06 11.63
N GLN A 93 3.32 -6.78 10.64
CA GLN A 93 4.03 -7.24 9.45
C GLN A 93 3.42 -6.56 8.23
N PHE A 94 4.21 -5.73 7.54
CA PHE A 94 3.78 -5.16 6.26
C PHE A 94 3.83 -6.20 5.15
N VAL A 95 2.84 -6.15 4.26
CA VAL A 95 2.69 -7.00 3.09
C VAL A 95 2.39 -6.10 1.89
N SER A 96 3.14 -6.23 0.81
CA SER A 96 2.94 -5.45 -0.41
C SER A 96 3.28 -6.27 -1.65
N ASP A 97 3.26 -5.67 -2.83
CA ASP A 97 3.47 -6.30 -4.13
C ASP A 97 4.60 -5.61 -4.88
N VAL A 98 5.73 -6.30 -5.10
CA VAL A 98 6.94 -5.69 -5.67
C VAL A 98 7.43 -4.51 -4.81
N SER A 99 7.44 -4.74 -3.51
CA SER A 99 7.48 -3.79 -2.38
C SER A 99 8.69 -2.84 -2.27
N HIS A 100 9.64 -2.88 -3.20
CA HIS A 100 10.96 -2.26 -3.03
C HIS A 100 10.87 -0.73 -2.91
N TYR A 101 10.08 -0.08 -3.76
CA TYR A 101 9.88 1.36 -3.71
C TYR A 101 8.91 1.74 -2.57
N ASP A 102 7.80 1.02 -2.46
CA ASP A 102 6.76 1.28 -1.47
C ASP A 102 7.31 1.23 -0.04
N PHE A 103 8.08 0.19 0.27
CA PHE A 103 8.55 -0.02 1.62
C PHE A 103 9.69 0.92 1.99
N VAL A 104 10.58 1.27 1.05
CA VAL A 104 11.61 2.27 1.35
C VAL A 104 11.00 3.65 1.57
N LEU A 105 9.97 4.02 0.80
CA LEU A 105 9.27 5.29 0.96
C LEU A 105 8.46 5.33 2.26
N LEU A 106 7.83 4.22 2.66
CA LEU A 106 7.16 4.10 3.95
C LEU A 106 8.16 4.25 5.10
N ILE A 107 9.33 3.61 5.02
CA ILE A 107 10.41 3.75 6.02
C ILE A 107 10.90 5.20 6.10
N ASP A 108 11.06 5.87 4.96
CA ASP A 108 11.54 7.26 4.88
C ASP A 108 10.62 8.24 5.63
N LEU A 109 9.32 7.95 5.73
CA LEU A 109 8.41 8.71 6.59
C LEU A 109 8.87 8.74 8.05
N PHE A 110 9.46 7.66 8.55
CA PHE A 110 9.96 7.55 9.93
C PHE A 110 11.44 7.94 10.05
N GLY A 111 12.17 8.02 8.94
CA GLY A 111 13.61 8.23 8.88
C GLY A 111 14.30 6.99 8.33
N THR A 112 14.82 6.14 9.20
CA THR A 112 15.49 4.89 8.81
C THR A 112 14.73 3.66 9.32
N ALA A 113 15.14 2.46 8.90
CA ALA A 113 14.59 1.22 9.43
C ALA A 113 14.77 1.08 10.97
N PHE A 114 15.72 1.82 11.56
CA PHE A 114 15.90 1.86 13.02
C PHE A 114 14.92 2.81 13.73
N ASP A 115 14.28 3.72 13.00
CA ASP A 115 13.36 4.72 13.53
C ASP A 115 11.88 4.30 13.39
N LEU A 116 11.63 3.14 12.79
CA LEU A 116 10.31 2.52 12.74
C LEU A 116 9.75 2.30 14.16
N PRO A 117 8.42 2.36 14.36
CA PRO A 117 7.79 2.00 15.63
C PRO A 117 8.22 0.58 16.09
N GLU A 118 8.44 0.39 17.40
CA GLU A 118 8.97 -0.87 17.95
C GLU A 118 8.13 -2.11 17.62
N ASN A 119 6.82 -1.92 17.40
CA ASN A 119 5.89 -3.00 17.05
C ASN A 119 5.91 -3.35 15.54
N VAL A 120 6.68 -2.65 14.71
CA VAL A 120 6.74 -2.83 13.26
C VAL A 120 7.97 -3.62 12.84
N CYS A 121 7.75 -4.71 12.09
CA CYS A 121 8.83 -5.46 11.46
C CYS A 121 9.49 -4.63 10.35
N ALA A 122 10.81 -4.52 10.39
CA ALA A 122 11.60 -3.82 9.36
C ALA A 122 11.80 -4.64 8.06
N ALA A 123 11.16 -5.81 7.94
CA ALA A 123 11.09 -6.58 6.71
C ALA A 123 9.67 -6.51 6.14
N CYS A 124 9.55 -6.38 4.82
CA CYS A 124 8.27 -6.45 4.11
C CYS A 124 8.10 -7.83 3.47
N HIS A 125 6.90 -8.38 3.56
CA HIS A 125 6.51 -9.58 2.80
C HIS A 125 6.03 -9.15 1.41
N ASP A 126 6.49 -9.85 0.37
CA ASP A 126 6.21 -9.50 -1.02
C ASP A 126 5.37 -10.58 -1.70
N ILE A 127 4.13 -10.25 -2.06
CA ILE A 127 3.18 -11.23 -2.60
C ILE A 127 3.52 -11.69 -4.02
N ASN A 128 4.43 -11.01 -4.74
CA ASN A 128 4.84 -11.46 -6.07
C ASN A 128 5.53 -12.85 -6.00
N GLN A 129 6.25 -13.12 -4.90
CA GLN A 129 6.85 -14.44 -4.65
C GLN A 129 5.76 -15.49 -4.36
N ASP A 130 4.74 -15.14 -3.58
CA ASP A 130 3.61 -16.03 -3.29
C ASP A 130 2.85 -16.37 -4.58
N ILE A 131 2.61 -15.38 -5.45
CA ILE A 131 1.97 -15.56 -6.76
C ILE A 131 2.80 -16.49 -7.63
N ALA A 132 4.11 -16.25 -7.75
CA ALA A 132 5.01 -17.09 -8.54
C ALA A 132 4.95 -18.55 -8.07
N GLN A 133 5.02 -18.77 -6.75
CA GLN A 133 4.92 -20.09 -6.16
C GLN A 133 3.56 -20.75 -6.40
N HIS A 134 2.46 -20.00 -6.23
CA HIS A 134 1.09 -20.52 -6.40
C HIS A 134 0.85 -21.05 -7.82
N TYR A 135 1.29 -20.31 -8.83
CA TYR A 135 1.10 -20.66 -10.24
C TYR A 135 2.20 -21.57 -10.79
N GLY A 136 3.29 -21.81 -10.04
CA GLY A 136 4.43 -22.59 -10.52
C GLY A 136 5.18 -21.91 -11.67
N ILE A 137 5.24 -20.57 -11.65
CA ILE A 137 5.86 -19.72 -12.68
C ILE A 137 7.04 -18.95 -12.11
N SER A 138 7.84 -18.31 -12.95
CA SER A 138 8.91 -17.42 -12.48
C SER A 138 8.35 -16.13 -11.87
N GLU A 139 9.12 -15.47 -11.00
CA GLU A 139 8.76 -14.15 -10.45
C GLU A 139 8.57 -13.08 -11.52
N ARG A 140 9.24 -13.22 -12.68
CA ARG A 140 9.04 -12.35 -13.83
C ARG A 140 7.67 -12.56 -14.47
N GLU A 141 7.25 -13.80 -14.64
CA GLU A 141 5.93 -14.11 -15.17
C GLU A 141 4.82 -13.70 -14.18
N ALA A 142 5.07 -13.86 -12.88
CA ALA A 142 4.17 -13.34 -11.85
C ALA A 142 4.07 -11.81 -11.90
N PHE A 143 5.20 -11.12 -12.09
CA PHE A 143 5.24 -9.66 -12.23
C PHE A 143 4.41 -9.16 -13.41
N ASP A 144 4.43 -9.86 -14.55
CA ASP A 144 3.68 -9.46 -15.75
C ASP A 144 2.18 -9.84 -15.70
N LYS A 145 1.73 -10.64 -14.71
CA LYS A 145 0.34 -11.08 -14.57
C LYS A 145 -0.52 -9.98 -13.94
N SER A 146 -1.71 -9.72 -14.48
CA SER A 146 -2.63 -8.74 -13.90
C SER A 146 -3.14 -9.21 -12.54
N ARG A 147 -3.05 -8.32 -11.55
CA ARG A 147 -3.55 -8.59 -10.19
C ARG A 147 -5.07 -8.68 -10.20
N GLU A 148 -5.73 -7.88 -11.03
CA GLU A 148 -7.18 -7.92 -11.22
C GLU A 148 -7.64 -9.23 -11.87
N GLU A 149 -6.87 -9.79 -12.81
CA GLU A 149 -7.13 -11.12 -13.37
C GLU A 149 -6.95 -12.22 -12.32
N ILE A 150 -5.93 -12.11 -11.45
CA ILE A 150 -5.73 -13.04 -10.32
C ILE A 150 -6.91 -12.95 -9.35
N VAL A 151 -7.38 -11.74 -9.01
CA VAL A 151 -8.57 -11.55 -8.18
C VAL A 151 -9.79 -12.19 -8.84
N ALA A 152 -10.02 -11.97 -10.14
CA ALA A 152 -11.15 -12.57 -10.86
C ALA A 152 -11.08 -14.11 -10.92
N GLU A 153 -9.88 -14.68 -10.92
CA GLU A 153 -9.64 -16.13 -10.93
C GLU A 153 -9.82 -16.75 -9.53
N LEU A 154 -9.28 -16.12 -8.49
CA LEU A 154 -9.18 -16.70 -7.16
C LEU A 154 -10.30 -16.27 -6.20
N CYS A 155 -10.79 -15.03 -6.32
CA CYS A 155 -11.74 -14.45 -5.38
C CYS A 155 -13.19 -14.66 -5.86
N SER A 156 -14.09 -14.89 -4.91
CA SER A 156 -15.52 -15.10 -5.19
C SER A 156 -16.28 -13.81 -5.51
N LEU A 157 -15.74 -12.65 -5.13
CA LEU A 157 -16.34 -11.33 -5.33
C LEU A 157 -15.31 -10.40 -5.97
N PRO A 158 -15.74 -9.51 -6.90
CA PRO A 158 -14.88 -8.47 -7.41
C PRO A 158 -14.55 -7.48 -6.29
N ILE A 159 -13.38 -6.85 -6.39
CA ILE A 159 -13.00 -5.73 -5.55
C ILE A 159 -13.40 -4.46 -6.30
N GLU A 160 -14.30 -3.68 -5.72
CA GLU A 160 -14.73 -2.41 -6.30
C GLU A 160 -13.68 -1.33 -6.01
N GLY A 161 -13.31 -0.57 -7.04
CA GLY A 161 -12.44 0.59 -6.90
C GLY A 161 -11.80 0.98 -8.21
N VAL A 162 -10.78 1.82 -8.10
CA VAL A 162 -10.07 2.38 -9.25
C VAL A 162 -8.60 2.06 -9.08
N LYS A 163 -8.02 1.40 -10.09
CA LYS A 163 -6.59 1.11 -10.18
C LYS A 163 -5.79 2.41 -10.05
N HIS A 164 -4.62 2.34 -9.40
CA HIS A 164 -3.76 3.49 -9.07
C HIS A 164 -4.35 4.39 -7.99
N ASN A 165 -5.16 3.79 -7.12
CA ASN A 165 -5.53 4.34 -5.85
C ASN A 165 -4.94 3.41 -4.79
N ALA A 166 -3.95 3.90 -4.06
CA ALA A 166 -3.18 3.09 -3.12
C ALA A 166 -4.04 2.30 -2.11
N LEU A 167 -5.24 2.78 -1.72
CA LEU A 167 -6.11 2.00 -0.84
C LEU A 167 -6.79 0.84 -1.57
N TYR A 168 -7.23 1.05 -2.81
CA TYR A 168 -7.77 -0.03 -3.65
C TYR A 168 -6.70 -1.08 -3.95
N ASP A 169 -5.49 -0.65 -4.31
CA ASP A 169 -4.39 -1.56 -4.62
C ASP A 169 -4.00 -2.37 -3.35
N ALA A 170 -4.02 -1.76 -2.16
CA ALA A 170 -3.86 -2.49 -0.89
C ALA A 170 -4.97 -3.53 -0.62
N GLU A 171 -6.23 -3.27 -0.97
CA GLU A 171 -7.33 -4.26 -0.87
C GLU A 171 -7.11 -5.42 -1.86
N VAL A 172 -6.63 -5.14 -3.07
CA VAL A 172 -6.26 -6.16 -4.06
C VAL A 172 -5.16 -7.07 -3.54
N ILE A 173 -4.08 -6.50 -2.99
CA ILE A 173 -2.97 -7.25 -2.38
C ILE A 173 -3.49 -8.16 -1.24
N LYS A 174 -4.35 -7.62 -0.36
CA LYS A 174 -4.97 -8.37 0.73
C LYS A 174 -5.77 -9.58 0.22
N ALA A 175 -6.63 -9.37 -0.77
CA ALA A 175 -7.49 -10.43 -1.29
C ALA A 175 -6.69 -11.57 -1.93
N ILE A 176 -5.70 -11.23 -2.77
CA ILE A 176 -4.80 -12.22 -3.39
C ILE A 176 -4.06 -13.01 -2.30
N TYR A 177 -3.47 -12.30 -1.33
CA TYR A 177 -2.74 -12.95 -0.23
C TYR A 177 -3.62 -13.91 0.56
N GLN A 178 -4.87 -13.53 0.87
CA GLN A 178 -5.80 -14.35 1.63
C GLN A 178 -6.17 -15.64 0.88
N GLU A 179 -6.45 -15.56 -0.42
CA GLU A 179 -6.75 -16.74 -1.23
C GLU A 179 -5.55 -17.68 -1.36
N ILE A 180 -4.36 -17.16 -1.65
CA ILE A 180 -3.15 -17.97 -1.80
C ILE A 180 -2.76 -18.61 -0.45
N SER A 181 -2.73 -17.84 0.63
CA SER A 181 -2.35 -18.31 1.97
C SER A 181 -3.39 -19.27 2.56
N GLY A 182 -4.68 -19.06 2.27
CA GLY A 182 -5.76 -19.94 2.71
C GLY A 182 -5.66 -21.33 2.09
N ARG A 183 -5.27 -21.40 0.81
CA ARG A 183 -5.13 -22.67 0.06
C ARG A 183 -3.88 -23.47 0.44
N GLN A 184 -2.82 -22.83 0.93
CA GLN A 184 -1.63 -23.52 1.42
C GLN A 184 -1.82 -24.21 2.79
N ARG A 185 -2.92 -23.93 3.50
CA ARG A 185 -3.23 -24.54 4.81
C ARG A 185 -4.17 -25.75 4.75
N LEU A 186 -4.56 -26.18 3.54
CA LEU A 186 -5.37 -27.37 3.25
C LEU A 186 -4.51 -28.47 2.63
#